data_AF-A0A357M3N0-F1
#
_entry.id   AF-A0A357M3N0-F1
#
_cell.length_a   1.000
_cell.length_b   1.000
_cell.length_c   1.000
_cell.angle_alpha   90.00
_cell.angle_beta   90.00
_cell.angle_gamma   90.00
#
_symmetry.space_group_name_H-M   'P 1'
#
loop_
_entity.id
_entity.type
_entity.pdbx_description
1 polymer ?
#
loop_
_entity_poly.entity_id
_entity_poly.type
_entity_poly.pdbx_seq_one_letter_code
_entity_poly.pdbx_strand_id
1 'polypeptide(L)'
;MTGEYFGGTIDSNGGMLGTSQMDGLLDFGFNDAAKDFTDGKVNSVDSYLQERELKIDNTKMMAQFLSSHDEDGFLSNYVDGDKGKLKIAAALQITAKGQPVIYYGEELGTSGKNAGA
;
A
#
# COMPACT_ATOMS: atom_id res chain seq x y z
N MET A 1 -16.25 1.94 -6.89
CA MET A 1 -16.31 1.37 -5.52
C MET A 1 -15.00 0.67 -5.23
N THR A 2 -14.43 0.87 -4.05
CA THR A 2 -13.21 0.18 -3.58
C THR A 2 -13.61 -0.83 -2.52
N GLY A 3 -13.20 -2.08 -2.69
CA GLY A 3 -13.45 -3.17 -1.75
C GLY A 3 -12.17 -3.64 -1.05
N GLU A 4 -12.35 -4.58 -0.13
CA GLU A 4 -11.24 -5.30 0.51
C GLU A 4 -11.33 -6.78 0.16
N TYR A 5 -10.20 -7.32 -0.26
CA TYR A 5 -9.95 -8.75 -0.33
C TYR A 5 -8.69 -8.99 0.50
N PHE A 6 -8.79 -9.78 1.57
CA PHE A 6 -7.69 -9.96 2.52
C PHE A 6 -6.44 -10.53 1.82
N GLY A 7 -5.29 -9.84 1.98
CA GLY A 7 -4.06 -10.16 1.25
C GLY A 7 -4.12 -9.81 -0.24
N GLY A 8 -5.05 -8.94 -0.63
CA GLY A 8 -5.31 -8.55 -2.00
C GLY A 8 -4.14 -7.82 -2.64
N THR A 9 -3.83 -8.22 -3.86
CA THR A 9 -2.84 -7.58 -4.73
C THR A 9 -3.42 -7.47 -6.13
N ILE A 10 -2.71 -6.78 -7.03
CA ILE A 10 -3.12 -6.73 -8.44
C ILE A 10 -3.18 -8.13 -9.09
N ASP A 11 -2.37 -9.08 -8.62
CA ASP A 11 -2.27 -10.45 -9.11
C ASP A 11 -3.19 -11.44 -8.37
N SER A 12 -3.61 -11.09 -7.16
CA SER A 12 -4.52 -11.88 -6.32
C SER A 12 -5.66 -10.99 -5.83
N ASN A 13 -6.71 -10.85 -6.64
CA ASN A 13 -7.80 -9.89 -6.43
C ASN A 13 -9.18 -10.57 -6.25
N GLY A 14 -9.18 -11.87 -5.95
CA GLY A 14 -10.41 -12.66 -5.77
C GLY A 14 -11.32 -12.74 -7.00
N GLY A 15 -10.86 -12.30 -8.18
CA GLY A 15 -11.68 -12.20 -9.40
C GLY A 15 -12.70 -11.06 -9.35
N MET A 16 -12.58 -10.12 -8.41
CA MET A 16 -13.54 -9.03 -8.21
C MET A 16 -13.16 -7.74 -8.94
N LEU A 17 -11.85 -7.53 -9.16
CA LEU A 17 -11.33 -6.30 -9.76
C LEU A 17 -11.56 -6.28 -11.27
N GLY A 18 -12.23 -5.24 -11.78
CA GLY A 18 -12.49 -5.08 -13.21
C GLY A 18 -13.54 -6.06 -13.76
N THR A 19 -14.30 -6.73 -12.90
CA THR A 19 -15.37 -7.68 -13.29
C THR A 19 -16.78 -7.12 -13.05
N SER A 20 -16.93 -5.79 -13.04
CA SER A 20 -18.14 -5.05 -12.64
C SER A 20 -18.57 -5.23 -11.18
N GLN A 21 -17.80 -5.96 -10.37
CA GLN A 21 -18.03 -6.07 -8.93
C GLN A 21 -17.32 -4.92 -8.19
N MET A 22 -16.02 -4.75 -8.43
CA MET A 22 -15.21 -3.70 -7.81
C MET A 22 -14.39 -2.93 -8.86
N ASP A 23 -14.33 -1.61 -8.69
CA ASP A 23 -13.48 -0.70 -9.49
C ASP A 23 -12.09 -0.54 -8.84
N GLY A 24 -11.96 -0.87 -7.55
CA GLY A 24 -10.68 -0.94 -6.88
C GLY A 24 -10.66 -1.89 -5.70
N LEU A 25 -9.47 -2.30 -5.29
CA LEU A 25 -9.23 -3.12 -4.10
C LEU A 25 -8.10 -2.54 -3.26
N LEU A 26 -8.16 -2.74 -1.95
CA LEU A 26 -7.03 -2.52 -1.04
C LEU A 26 -5.80 -3.31 -1.51
N ASP A 27 -4.64 -2.65 -1.51
CA ASP A 27 -3.37 -3.18 -2.00
C ASP A 27 -2.42 -3.54 -0.87
N PHE A 28 -2.56 -4.78 -0.38
CA PHE A 28 -1.71 -5.33 0.68
C PHE A 28 -0.29 -5.63 0.20
N GLY A 29 -0.01 -5.58 -1.12
CA GLY A 29 1.36 -5.73 -1.61
C GLY A 29 2.17 -4.43 -1.56
N PHE A 30 1.48 -3.28 -1.46
CA PHE A 30 2.16 -1.99 -1.55
C PHE A 30 2.93 -1.62 -0.28
N ASN A 31 2.44 -1.99 0.91
CA ASN A 31 3.13 -1.72 2.18
C ASN A 31 4.51 -2.42 2.22
N ASP A 32 4.61 -3.67 1.77
CA ASP A 32 5.86 -4.43 1.65
C ASP A 32 6.80 -3.79 0.63
N ALA A 33 6.28 -3.39 -0.54
CA ALA A 33 7.06 -2.68 -1.55
C ALA A 33 7.59 -1.33 -1.05
N ALA A 34 6.77 -0.59 -0.30
CA ALA A 34 7.16 0.67 0.31
C ALA A 34 8.27 0.46 1.34
N LYS A 35 8.15 -0.56 2.20
CA LYS A 35 9.21 -0.95 3.13
C LYS A 35 10.50 -1.29 2.40
N ASP A 36 10.43 -2.15 1.39
CA ASP A 36 11.60 -2.54 0.60
C ASP A 36 12.29 -1.35 -0.07
N PHE A 37 11.52 -0.37 -0.53
CA PHE A 37 12.03 0.88 -1.06
C PHE A 37 12.79 1.68 0.00
N THR A 38 12.26 1.77 1.23
CA THR A 38 12.95 2.44 2.34
C THR A 38 14.25 1.75 2.76
N ASP A 39 14.38 0.46 2.48
CA ASP A 39 15.60 -0.33 2.73
C ASP A 39 16.58 -0.31 1.54
N GLY A 40 16.29 0.50 0.51
CA GLY A 40 17.18 0.73 -0.62
C GLY A 40 17.05 -0.28 -1.76
N LYS A 41 16.03 -1.15 -1.74
CA LYS A 41 15.76 -2.11 -2.81
C LYS A 41 15.07 -1.46 -4.03
N VAL A 42 15.64 -0.36 -4.52
CA VAL A 42 15.02 0.52 -5.53
C VAL A 42 14.67 -0.23 -6.81
N ASN A 43 15.60 -1.03 -7.36
CA ASN A 43 15.40 -1.69 -8.66
C ASN A 43 14.30 -2.77 -8.63
N SER A 44 14.16 -3.51 -7.52
CA SER A 44 13.10 -4.52 -7.39
C SER A 44 11.74 -3.86 -7.21
N VAL A 45 11.67 -2.77 -6.46
CA VAL A 45 10.43 -2.00 -6.30
C VAL A 45 10.03 -1.32 -7.60
N ASP A 46 10.97 -0.75 -8.36
CA ASP A 46 10.70 -0.19 -9.68
C ASP A 46 10.12 -1.24 -10.64
N SER A 47 10.74 -2.43 -10.70
CA SER A 47 10.21 -3.55 -11.49
C SER A 47 8.78 -3.93 -11.07
N TYR A 48 8.53 -4.05 -9.76
CA TYR A 48 7.20 -4.33 -9.22
C TYR A 48 6.17 -3.25 -9.60
N LEU A 49 6.54 -1.97 -9.48
CA LEU A 49 5.65 -0.86 -9.81
C LEU A 49 5.34 -0.85 -11.31
N GLN A 50 6.33 -1.05 -12.19
CA GLN A 50 6.10 -1.13 -13.63
C GLN A 50 5.15 -2.28 -14.00
N GLU A 51 5.36 -3.47 -13.43
CA GLU A 51 4.45 -4.61 -13.66
C GLU A 51 3.03 -4.33 -13.19
N ARG A 52 2.89 -3.70 -12.02
CA ARG A 52 1.60 -3.29 -11.46
C ARG A 52 0.92 -2.22 -12.32
N GLU A 53 1.67 -1.24 -12.80
CA GLU A 53 1.18 -0.13 -13.63
C GLU A 53 0.58 -0.58 -14.96
N LEU A 54 1.11 -1.67 -15.54
CA LEU A 54 0.59 -2.32 -16.74
C LEU A 54 -0.76 -3.01 -16.52
N LYS A 55 -1.09 -3.34 -15.26
CA LYS A 55 -2.29 -4.10 -14.88
C LYS A 55 -3.41 -3.21 -14.35
N ILE A 56 -3.14 -1.95 -14.00
CA ILE A 56 -4.12 -0.97 -13.52
C ILE A 56 -4.42 0.12 -14.56
N ASP A 57 -5.66 0.60 -14.58
CA ASP A 57 -6.15 1.64 -15.49
C ASP A 57 -7.30 2.43 -14.84
N ASN A 58 -7.94 3.33 -15.59
CA ASN A 58 -9.02 4.18 -15.10
C ASN A 58 -10.31 3.42 -14.72
N THR A 59 -10.41 2.13 -15.01
CA THR A 59 -11.55 1.25 -14.70
C THR A 59 -11.23 0.20 -13.63
N LYS A 60 -9.95 -0.05 -13.35
CA LYS A 60 -9.49 -0.93 -12.27
C LYS A 60 -8.22 -0.38 -11.60
N MET A 61 -8.36 0.02 -10.36
CA MET A 61 -7.29 0.64 -9.57
C MET A 61 -6.98 -0.17 -8.30
N MET A 62 -5.79 0.07 -7.75
CA MET A 62 -5.39 -0.48 -6.46
C MET A 62 -5.29 0.68 -5.45
N ALA A 63 -5.92 0.49 -4.30
CA ALA A 63 -5.97 1.42 -3.19
C ALA A 63 -4.80 1.13 -2.24
N GLN A 64 -3.73 1.90 -2.43
CA GLN A 64 -2.43 1.66 -1.81
C GLN A 64 -2.29 2.41 -0.49
N PHE A 65 -2.03 1.67 0.58
CA PHE A 65 -1.85 2.16 1.94
C PHE A 65 -0.49 1.74 2.49
N LEU A 66 -0.02 2.43 3.54
CA LEU A 66 1.17 2.04 4.29
C LEU A 66 0.79 1.21 5.51
N SER A 67 -0.29 1.59 6.19
CA SER A 67 -0.95 0.76 7.20
C SER A 67 -2.45 1.07 7.28
N SER A 68 -3.15 0.38 8.17
CA SER A 68 -4.59 0.46 8.38
C SER A 68 -4.95 0.12 9.83
N HIS A 69 -6.23 0.19 10.18
CA HIS A 69 -6.72 -0.22 11.49
C HIS A 69 -6.61 -1.73 11.79
N ASP A 70 -6.42 -2.56 10.75
CA ASP A 70 -6.35 -4.02 10.86
C ASP A 70 -4.91 -4.55 10.91
N GLU A 71 -3.91 -3.67 10.94
CA GLU A 71 -2.49 -4.03 11.07
C GLU A 71 -1.74 -3.10 12.02
N ASP A 72 -0.53 -3.50 12.41
CA ASP A 72 0.35 -2.60 13.15
C ASP A 72 0.81 -1.45 12.23
N GLY A 73 0.86 -0.24 12.79
CA GLY A 73 1.20 0.96 12.02
C GLY A 73 2.57 0.89 11.36
N PHE A 74 2.68 1.42 10.14
CA PHE A 74 3.87 1.29 9.30
C PHE A 74 5.15 1.78 10.00
N LEU A 75 5.07 2.95 10.65
CA LEU A 75 6.20 3.56 11.34
C LEU A 75 6.76 2.65 12.44
N SER A 76 5.92 1.98 13.22
CA SER A 76 6.36 1.11 14.31
C SER A 76 6.75 -0.30 13.86
N ASN A 77 6.03 -0.87 12.88
CA ASN A 77 6.18 -2.29 12.53
C ASN A 77 7.14 -2.53 11.35
N TYR A 78 7.14 -1.63 10.37
CA TYR A 78 7.94 -1.81 9.16
C TYR A 78 9.28 -1.08 9.25
N VAL A 79 9.34 0.09 9.89
CA VAL A 79 10.54 0.95 9.86
C VAL A 79 11.10 1.31 11.23
N ASP A 80 10.77 0.56 12.28
CA ASP A 80 11.37 0.65 13.61
C ASP A 80 11.40 2.07 14.22
N GLY A 81 10.38 2.89 13.92
CA GLY A 81 10.27 4.27 14.39
C GLY A 81 11.05 5.29 13.55
N ASP A 82 11.68 4.89 12.45
CA ASP A 82 12.42 5.78 11.56
C ASP A 82 11.47 6.67 10.74
N LYS A 83 11.30 7.91 11.20
CA LYS A 83 10.49 8.93 10.50
C LYS A 83 11.07 9.36 9.15
N GLY A 84 12.39 9.17 8.93
CA GLY A 84 13.02 9.39 7.63
C GLY A 84 12.51 8.37 6.61
N LYS A 85 12.49 7.09 6.99
CA LYS A 85 11.91 6.01 6.18
C LYS A 85 10.41 6.20 5.96
N LEU A 86 9.65 6.59 6.98
CA LEU A 86 8.23 6.91 6.81
C LEU A 86 8.00 7.98 5.74
N LYS A 87 8.81 9.05 5.72
CA LYS A 87 8.71 10.09 4.69
C LYS A 87 9.01 9.57 3.28
N ILE A 88 10.00 8.67 3.16
CA ILE A 88 10.34 8.02 1.88
C ILE A 88 9.17 7.14 1.41
N ALA A 89 8.60 6.32 2.29
CA ALA A 89 7.44 5.49 1.99
C ALA A 89 6.21 6.33 1.60
N ALA A 90 5.93 7.41 2.34
CA ALA A 90 4.83 8.33 2.04
C ALA A 90 5.04 9.04 0.69
N ALA A 91 6.28 9.46 0.38
CA ALA A 91 6.62 10.05 -0.91
C ALA A 91 6.36 9.06 -2.07
N LEU A 92 6.72 7.79 -1.89
CA LEU A 92 6.40 6.74 -2.86
C LEU A 92 4.87 6.57 -2.99
N GLN A 93 4.14 6.50 -1.87
CA GLN A 93 2.69 6.30 -1.85
C GLN A 93 1.93 7.38 -2.63
N ILE A 94 2.30 8.66 -2.46
CA ILE A 94 1.59 9.77 -3.12
C ILE A 94 2.00 9.98 -4.57
N THR A 95 3.11 9.38 -5.03
CA THR A 95 3.63 9.55 -6.40
C THR A 95 3.42 8.32 -7.29
N ALA A 96 3.30 7.11 -6.71
CA ALA A 96 3.02 5.89 -7.45
C ALA A 96 1.60 5.89 -8.04
N LYS A 97 1.44 5.39 -9.26
CA LYS A 97 0.12 5.25 -9.92
C LYS A 97 -0.79 4.36 -9.08
N GLY A 98 -1.98 4.84 -8.75
CA GLY A 98 -2.94 4.14 -7.89
C GLY A 98 -3.78 5.12 -7.09
N GLN A 99 -4.52 4.62 -6.10
CA GLN A 99 -5.29 5.45 -5.17
C GLN A 99 -4.57 5.48 -3.82
N PRO A 100 -3.91 6.57 -3.42
CA PRO A 100 -3.29 6.65 -2.09
C PRO A 100 -4.35 6.68 -0.99
N VAL A 101 -4.21 5.82 0.00
CA VAL A 101 -5.05 5.74 1.20
C VAL A 101 -4.19 5.98 2.43
N ILE A 102 -4.40 7.11 3.10
CA ILE A 102 -3.63 7.51 4.28
C ILE A 102 -4.42 7.08 5.53
N TYR A 103 -3.78 6.33 6.43
CA TYR A 103 -4.39 6.01 7.71
C TYR A 103 -4.22 7.19 8.68
N TYR A 104 -5.30 7.54 9.38
CA TYR A 104 -5.34 8.76 10.18
C TYR A 104 -4.22 8.77 11.24
N GLY A 105 -3.50 9.89 11.32
CA GLY A 105 -2.37 10.06 12.20
C GLY A 105 -1.02 9.66 11.60
N GLU A 106 -0.95 8.93 10.47
CA GLU A 106 0.31 8.69 9.76
C GLU A 106 0.90 10.02 9.26
N GLU A 107 0.06 10.95 8.83
CA GLU A 107 0.46 12.30 8.40
C GLU A 107 1.10 13.13 9.53
N LEU A 108 0.79 12.77 10.79
CA LEU A 108 1.39 13.36 12.00
C LEU A 108 2.59 12.54 12.50
N GLY A 109 2.95 11.46 11.81
CA GLY A 109 4.00 10.53 12.22
C GLY A 109 3.66 9.75 13.50
N THR A 110 2.38 9.42 13.68
CA THR A 110 1.90 8.53 14.74
C THR A 110 1.84 7.08 14.23
N SER A 111 1.92 6.13 15.16
CA SER A 111 1.85 4.70 14.87
C SER A 111 1.29 3.99 16.08
N GLY A 112 0.48 2.97 15.85
CA GLY A 112 -0.13 2.16 16.91
C GLY A 112 0.04 0.67 16.62
N LYS A 113 -0.11 -0.14 17.67
CA LYS A 113 -0.31 -1.58 17.49
C LYS A 113 -1.77 -1.86 17.22
N ASN A 114 -2.05 -2.90 16.45
CA ASN A 114 -3.38 -3.45 16.31
C ASN A 114 -3.91 -3.83 17.71
N ALA A 115 -5.18 -3.52 17.97
CA ALA A 115 -5.86 -3.78 19.24
C ALA A 115 -5.92 -5.27 19.61
N GLY A 116 -5.66 -6.19 18.68
CA GLY A 116 -5.61 -7.64 18.88
C GLY A 116 -4.22 -8.24 19.11
N ALA A 117 -3.16 -7.43 19.17
CA ALA A 117 -1.77 -7.88 19.32
C ALA A 117 -1.27 -7.91 20.79
#